data_AF-A0A2M8NNN2-F1
#
_entry.id   AF-A0A2M8NNN2-F1
#
_cell.length_a   1.000
_cell.length_b   1.000
_cell.length_c   1.000
_cell.angle_alpha   90.00
_cell.angle_beta   90.00
_cell.angle_gamma   90.00
#
_symmetry.space_group_name_H-M   'P 1'
#
loop_
_entity.id
_entity.type
_entity.pdbx_description
1 polymer ?
#
loop_
_entity_poly.entity_id
_entity_poly.type
_entity_poly.pdbx_seq_one_letter_code
_entity_poly.pdbx_strand_id
1 'polypeptide(L)'
;FDLQQQVESAMIGAGFGAQNKPFSPHITLARLKTDKPLAVVKTFLETHKNYASELFGVSHFALVESQLHPSGAIYTDRQIFALR
;
A
#
# COMPACT_ATOMS: atom_id res chain seq x y z
N PHE A 1 -2.19 8.49 -11.83
CA PHE A 1 -0.87 8.75 -11.21
C PHE A 1 -0.71 10.16 -10.65
N ASP A 2 -1.66 11.06 -10.90
CA ASP A 2 -1.52 12.45 -10.47
C ASP A 2 -1.39 12.58 -8.94
N LEU A 3 -2.29 11.94 -8.19
CA LEU A 3 -2.26 12.00 -6.72
C LEU A 3 -0.91 11.57 -6.10
N GLN A 4 -0.33 10.46 -6.53
CA GLN A 4 0.95 10.00 -5.97
C GLN A 4 2.09 10.98 -6.27
N GLN A 5 2.13 11.57 -7.46
CA GLN A 5 3.16 12.55 -7.82
C GLN A 5 2.99 13.88 -7.07
N GLN A 6 1.75 14.30 -6.82
CA GLN A 6 1.44 15.47 -6.00
C GLN A 6 1.89 15.25 -4.55
N VAL A 7 1.58 14.07 -3.98
CA VAL A 7 2.05 13.69 -2.63
C VAL A 7 3.58 13.67 -2.59
N GLU A 8 4.24 13.03 -3.55
CA GLU A 8 5.70 12.98 -3.62
C GLU A 8 6.32 14.39 -3.64
N SER A 9 5.78 15.28 -4.48
CA SER A 9 6.25 16.66 -4.59
C SER A 9 6.06 17.45 -3.30
N ALA A 10 4.92 17.27 -2.62
CA ALA A 10 4.65 17.88 -1.32
C ALA A 10 5.61 17.36 -0.23
N MET A 11 5.91 16.06 -0.24
CA MET A 11 6.87 15.45 0.71
C MET A 11 8.30 15.96 0.47
N ILE A 12 8.71 16.11 -0.79
CA ILE A 12 10.01 16.72 -1.14
C ILE A 12 10.05 18.18 -0.64
N GLY A 13 8.99 18.95 -0.87
CA GLY A 13 8.88 20.32 -0.35
C GLY A 13 8.91 20.42 1.18
N ALA A 14 8.48 19.37 1.88
CA ALA A 14 8.56 19.25 3.33
C ALA A 14 9.94 18.75 3.84
N GLY A 15 10.90 18.50 2.95
CA GLY A 15 12.27 18.10 3.29
C GLY A 15 12.53 16.59 3.28
N PHE A 16 11.60 15.78 2.78
CA PHE A 16 11.82 14.34 2.59
C PHE A 16 12.54 14.04 1.26
N GLY A 17 13.30 12.94 1.22
CA GLY A 17 13.99 12.51 0.01
C GLY A 17 13.03 11.91 -1.03
N ALA A 18 13.37 12.07 -2.31
CA ALA A 18 12.62 11.48 -3.41
C ALA A 18 12.66 9.94 -3.39
N GLN A 19 11.56 9.31 -3.78
CA GLN A 19 11.47 7.87 -3.96
C GLN A 19 12.16 7.43 -5.26
N ASN A 20 13.14 6.53 -5.13
CA ASN A 20 13.90 6.01 -6.27
C ASN A 20 13.20 4.86 -7.01
N LYS A 21 12.10 4.33 -6.46
CA LYS A 21 11.36 3.21 -7.04
C LYS A 21 10.09 3.72 -7.73
N PRO A 22 9.79 3.27 -8.94
CA PRO A 22 8.51 3.57 -9.59
C PRO A 22 7.34 3.16 -8.71
N PHE A 23 6.31 3.99 -8.67
CA PHE A 23 5.08 3.68 -7.96
C PHE A 23 4.28 2.61 -8.72
N SER A 24 4.09 1.47 -8.07
CA SER A 24 3.22 0.38 -8.57
C SER A 24 2.06 0.22 -7.59
N PRO A 25 0.85 0.74 -7.89
CA PRO A 25 -0.29 0.65 -6.99
C PRO A 25 -0.72 -0.81 -6.85
N HIS A 26 -0.72 -1.32 -5.63
CA HIS A 26 -1.14 -2.69 -5.31
C HIS A 26 -1.68 -2.77 -3.88
N ILE A 27 -2.48 -3.79 -3.61
CA ILE A 27 -2.94 -4.13 -2.25
C ILE A 27 -2.09 -5.31 -1.77
N THR A 28 -1.37 -5.14 -0.67
CA THR A 28 -0.62 -6.24 -0.05
C THR A 28 -1.61 -7.18 0.65
N LEU A 29 -1.71 -8.43 0.17
CA LEU A 29 -2.58 -9.45 0.79
C LEU A 29 -1.90 -10.18 1.95
N ALA A 30 -0.60 -10.47 1.81
CA ALA A 30 0.17 -11.17 2.82
C ALA A 30 1.65 -10.81 2.72
N ARG A 31 2.35 -10.83 3.85
CA ARG A 31 3.81 -10.79 3.92
C ARG A 31 4.29 -12.15 4.43
N LEU A 32 4.96 -12.91 3.58
CA LEU A 32 5.44 -14.24 3.93
C LEU A 32 6.82 -14.12 4.56
N LYS A 33 7.01 -14.68 5.75
CA LYS A 33 8.33 -14.98 6.31
C LYS A 33 8.83 -16.27 5.63
N THR A 34 10.11 -16.37 5.32
CA THR A 34 10.66 -17.22 4.24
C THR A 34 10.76 -18.72 4.55
N ASP A 35 9.81 -19.30 5.28
CA ASP A 35 9.75 -20.74 5.60
C ASP A 35 8.63 -21.48 4.85
N LYS A 36 7.71 -20.77 4.17
CA LYS A 36 6.61 -21.40 3.45
C LYS A 36 7.04 -21.96 2.07
N PRO A 37 6.55 -23.15 1.67
CA PRO A 37 6.88 -23.72 0.37
C PRO A 37 6.41 -22.81 -0.78
N LEU A 38 7.34 -22.32 -1.58
CA LEU A 38 7.08 -21.47 -2.75
C LEU A 38 6.09 -22.11 -3.74
N ALA A 39 6.02 -23.45 -3.77
CA ALA A 39 5.08 -24.20 -4.62
C ALA A 39 3.61 -23.91 -4.28
N VAL A 40 3.24 -23.83 -3.00
CA VAL A 40 1.85 -23.56 -2.59
C VAL A 40 1.45 -22.14 -2.98
N VAL A 41 2.36 -21.18 -2.79
CA VAL A 41 2.14 -19.78 -3.20
C VAL A 41 1.96 -19.69 -4.71
N LYS A 42 2.81 -20.39 -5.49
CA LYS A 42 2.69 -20.43 -6.95
C LYS A 42 1.33 -20.98 -7.41
N THR A 43 0.91 -22.12 -6.86
CA THR A 43 -0.41 -22.70 -7.19
C THR A 43 -1.55 -21.76 -6.83
N PHE A 44 -1.49 -21.11 -5.67
CA PHE A 44 -2.48 -20.12 -5.27
C PHE A 44 -2.57 -18.97 -6.27
N LEU A 45 -1.44 -18.39 -6.68
CA LEU A 45 -1.41 -17.30 -7.65
C LEU A 45 -1.95 -17.71 -9.02
N GLU A 46 -1.58 -18.89 -9.53
CA GLU A 46 -2.10 -19.40 -10.81
C GLU A 46 -3.62 -19.62 -10.78
N THR A 47 -4.13 -20.15 -9.66
CA THR A 47 -5.57 -20.41 -9.48
C THR A 47 -6.37 -19.11 -9.48
N HIS A 48 -5.80 -18.02 -8.97
CA HIS A 48 -6.49 -16.74 -8.79
C HIS A 48 -6.02 -15.64 -9.76
N LYS A 49 -5.28 -15.97 -10.84
CA LYS A 49 -4.67 -14.98 -11.74
C LYS A 49 -5.66 -14.06 -12.45
N ASN A 50 -6.91 -14.50 -12.60
CA ASN A 50 -8.00 -13.73 -13.21
C ASN A 50 -8.90 -13.04 -12.19
N TYR A 51 -8.48 -12.98 -10.91
CA TYR A 51 -9.24 -12.31 -9.88
C TYR A 51 -9.42 -10.82 -10.25
N ALA A 52 -10.66 -10.38 -10.24
CA ALA A 52 -11.04 -8.98 -10.32
C ALA A 52 -11.98 -8.70 -9.15
N SER A 53 -11.68 -7.68 -8.36
CA SER A 53 -12.62 -7.18 -7.36
C SER A 53 -13.69 -6.35 -8.06
N GLU A 54 -14.78 -6.10 -7.34
CA GLU A 54 -15.67 -5.00 -7.71
C GLU A 54 -14.90 -3.67 -7.72
N LEU A 55 -15.34 -2.76 -8.58
CA LEU A 55 -14.82 -1.40 -8.59
C LEU A 55 -15.31 -0.66 -7.34
N PHE A 56 -14.45 0.15 -6.76
CA PHE A 56 -14.79 0.99 -5.62
C PHE A 56 -14.32 2.43 -5.88
N GLY A 57 -15.12 3.39 -5.40
CA GLY A 57 -14.75 4.80 -5.41
C GLY A 57 -13.76 5.11 -4.30
N VAL A 58 -12.77 5.96 -4.59
CA VAL A 58 -11.85 6.49 -3.58
C VAL A 58 -12.27 7.92 -3.26
N SER A 59 -12.74 8.16 -2.04
CA SER A 59 -13.24 9.48 -1.60
C SER A 59 -12.22 10.31 -0.83
N HIS A 60 -11.14 9.70 -0.35
CA HIS A 60 -10.12 10.36 0.44
C HIS A 60 -8.80 9.57 0.46
N PHE A 61 -7.75 10.23 0.95
CA PHE A 61 -6.51 9.59 1.40
C PHE A 61 -6.14 10.11 2.80
N ALA A 62 -5.26 9.41 3.51
CA ALA A 62 -4.90 9.76 4.88
C ALA A 62 -3.39 9.77 5.10
N LEU A 63 -2.94 10.62 6.02
CA LEU A 63 -1.64 10.49 6.67
C LEU A 63 -1.81 9.47 7.81
N VAL A 64 -1.15 8.32 7.69
CA VAL A 64 -1.29 7.20 8.62
C VAL A 64 -0.01 7.04 9.44
N GLU A 65 -0.15 6.94 10.76
CA GLU A 65 0.94 6.51 11.65
C GLU A 65 0.86 5.00 11.88
N SER A 66 2.01 4.34 11.87
CA SER A 66 2.16 2.92 12.17
C SER A 66 3.02 2.72 13.41
N GLN A 67 2.43 2.22 14.49
CA GLN A 67 3.15 1.85 15.71
C GLN A 67 3.36 0.32 15.74
N LEU A 68 4.61 -0.12 15.73
CA LEU A 68 4.94 -1.55 15.72
C LEU A 68 4.89 -2.16 17.12
N HIS A 69 4.09 -3.21 17.28
CA HIS A 69 4.03 -4.03 18.50
C HIS A 69 4.37 -5.49 18.16
N PRO A 70 4.85 -6.31 19.13
CA PRO A 70 5.08 -7.75 18.90
C PRO A 70 3.87 -8.51 18.33
N SER A 71 2.65 -8.06 18.66
CA SER A 71 1.40 -8.65 18.16
C SER A 71 0.97 -8.14 16.78
N GLY A 72 1.63 -7.12 16.23
CA GLY A 72 1.26 -6.48 14.96
C GLY A 72 1.40 -4.96 14.99
N ALA A 73 1.26 -4.33 13.82
CA ALA A 73 1.24 -2.88 13.73
C ALA A 73 -0.16 -2.34 14.10
N ILE A 74 -0.20 -1.27 14.90
CA ILE A 74 -1.40 -0.47 15.12
C ILE A 74 -1.32 0.73 14.20
N TYR A 75 -2.34 0.91 13.36
CA TYR A 75 -2.45 2.02 12.42
C TYR A 75 -3.40 3.08 12.97
N THR A 76 -3.02 4.35 12.87
CA THR A 76 -3.85 5.49 13.28
C THR A 76 -3.86 6.55 12.17
N ASP A 77 -5.04 6.95 11.72
CA ASP A 77 -5.19 8.06 10.80
C ASP A 77 -4.93 9.36 11.55
N ARG A 78 -3.83 10.04 11.21
CA ARG A 78 -3.45 11.33 11.80
C ARG A 78 -4.16 12.50 11.12
N GLN A 79 -4.46 12.36 9.84
CA GLN A 79 -5.22 13.35 9.07
C GLN A 79 -5.88 12.70 7.85
N ILE A 80 -7.11 13.12 7.54
CA ILE A 80 -7.87 12.69 6.37
C ILE A 80 -8.00 13.85 5.37
N PHE A 81 -7.77 13.57 4.09
CA PHE A 81 -7.85 14.52 2.98
C PHE A 81 -8.88 14.04 1.97
N ALA A 82 -9.99 14.78 1.83
CA ALA A 82 -11.01 14.45 0.84
C ALA A 82 -10.50 14.64 -0.59
N LEU A 83 -10.79 13.67 -1.46
CA LEU A 83 -10.61 13.78 -2.90
C LEU A 83 -11.86 14.42 -3.49
N ARG A 84 -11.65 15.43 -4.33
CA ARG A 84 -12.71 16.15 -5.04
C ARG A 84 -12.91 15.58 -6.44
#